data_AF-A0A1M3HFV4-F1
#
_entry.id   AF-A0A1M3HFV4-F1
#
_cell.length_a   1.000
_cell.length_b   1.000
_cell.length_c   1.000
_cell.angle_alpha   90.00
_cell.angle_beta   90.00
_cell.angle_gamma   90.00
#
_symmetry.space_group_name_H-M   'P 1'
#
loop_
_entity.id
_entity.type
_entity.pdbx_description
1 polymer ?
#
loop_
_entity_poly.entity_id
_entity_poly.type
_entity_poly.pdbx_seq_one_letter_code
_entity_poly.pdbx_strand_id
1 'polypeptide(L)'
;MALFIWGKGLIFKKNAMTSITFLPKRFLLLLFVIGLTATTSQAQLKDVLSKAGGSSPSPGSLLTQFAGALKPTSLLSSWASGGKTNWLSAAGKVSDAISMAKSVSSLTSFIKPSMFKQGFNVGSITQAAGTVKTLSDAGGMLKNLEGGLKPEAFLSSWASKRPAFDKALSLLK
;
A
#
# COMPACT_ATOMS: atom_id res chain seq x y z
N MET A 1 -44.67 43.34 70.91
CA MET A 1 -45.47 42.19 71.36
C MET A 1 -45.19 41.05 70.40
N ALA A 2 -44.45 40.04 70.86
CA ALA A 2 -43.96 38.94 70.04
C ALA A 2 -45.07 37.90 69.84
N LEU A 3 -45.15 37.32 68.63
CA LEU A 3 -45.73 35.99 68.46
C LEU A 3 -44.85 35.16 67.51
N PHE A 4 -44.35 34.09 68.10
CA PHE A 4 -43.55 33.02 67.53
C PHE A 4 -44.50 32.03 66.84
N ILE A 5 -44.25 31.65 65.58
CA ILE A 5 -44.72 30.36 65.06
C ILE A 5 -43.55 29.65 64.36
N TRP A 6 -43.36 28.43 64.85
CA TRP A 6 -42.33 27.44 64.60
C TRP A 6 -42.74 26.54 63.43
N GLY A 7 -41.79 26.02 62.65
CA GLY A 7 -42.01 24.73 62.02
C GLY A 7 -41.36 24.46 60.67
N LYS A 8 -40.31 23.63 60.75
CA LYS A 8 -39.92 22.57 59.81
C LYS A 8 -39.12 22.99 58.58
N GLY A 9 -37.82 22.75 58.73
CA GLY A 9 -36.88 22.62 57.62
C GLY A 9 -37.33 21.56 56.63
N LEU A 10 -37.12 21.89 55.36
CA LEU A 10 -37.05 20.91 54.28
C LEU A 10 -35.68 21.07 53.61
N ILE A 11 -34.91 20.00 53.71
CA ILE A 11 -33.59 19.83 53.15
C ILE A 11 -33.67 19.95 51.63
N PHE A 12 -32.98 20.94 51.05
CA PHE A 12 -32.80 21.07 49.61
C PHE A 12 -31.93 19.92 49.10
N LYS A 13 -32.56 18.88 48.55
CA LYS A 13 -31.90 17.80 47.85
C LYS A 13 -31.46 18.32 46.47
N LYS A 14 -30.17 18.62 46.31
CA LYS A 14 -29.51 18.86 45.02
C LYS A 14 -29.65 17.61 44.15
N ASN A 15 -30.57 17.62 43.20
CA ASN A 15 -30.55 16.65 42.09
C ASN A 15 -29.54 17.14 41.06
N ALA A 16 -28.35 16.54 41.08
CA ALA A 16 -27.39 16.63 40.01
C ALA A 16 -27.99 15.93 38.77
N MET A 17 -28.37 16.73 37.78
CA MET A 17 -28.81 16.25 36.48
C MET A 17 -27.57 15.90 35.66
N THR A 18 -27.03 14.71 35.92
CA THR A 18 -26.01 14.08 35.09
C THR A 18 -26.67 13.68 33.77
N SER A 19 -26.50 14.50 32.73
CA SER A 19 -26.72 14.08 31.34
C SER A 19 -25.68 13.01 31.00
N ILE A 20 -26.01 11.75 31.27
CA ILE A 20 -25.32 10.61 30.69
C ILE A 20 -25.85 10.50 29.27
N THR A 21 -25.13 11.11 28.33
CA THR A 21 -25.32 10.86 26.90
C THR A 21 -25.08 9.38 26.67
N PHE A 22 -26.18 8.71 26.32
CA PHE A 22 -26.24 7.29 26.00
C PHE A 22 -25.41 7.05 24.73
N LEU A 23 -24.11 6.77 24.90
CA LEU A 23 -23.23 6.41 23.80
C LEU A 23 -23.65 5.00 23.34
N PRO A 24 -24.17 4.82 22.11
CA PRO A 24 -24.58 3.50 21.66
C PRO A 24 -23.34 2.61 21.56
N LYS A 25 -23.33 1.55 22.39
CA LYS A 25 -22.28 0.52 22.54
C LYS A 25 -21.83 -0.13 21.21
N ARG A 26 -22.57 0.12 20.11
CA ARG A 26 -22.26 -0.34 18.75
C ARG A 26 -21.24 0.54 18.02
N PHE A 27 -20.93 1.75 18.51
CA PHE A 27 -19.93 2.64 17.88
C PHE A 27 -18.49 2.34 18.31
N LEU A 28 -18.28 1.77 19.51
CA LEU A 28 -16.95 1.38 19.98
C LEU A 28 -16.42 0.08 19.34
N LEU A 29 -17.29 -0.72 18.72
CA LEU A 29 -16.88 -1.98 18.08
C LEU A 29 -16.33 -1.78 16.65
N LEU A 30 -16.62 -0.63 16.03
CA LEU A 30 -16.14 -0.29 14.68
C LEU A 30 -14.72 0.29 14.67
N LEU A 31 -14.24 0.87 15.77
CA LEU A 31 -12.86 1.35 15.91
C LEU A 31 -11.85 0.24 16.22
N PHE A 32 -12.30 -0.92 16.72
CA PHE A 32 -11.41 -2.05 17.00
C PHE A 32 -11.15 -2.94 15.76
N VAL A 33 -12.01 -2.88 14.74
CA VAL A 33 -11.86 -3.69 13.51
C VAL A 33 -10.92 -3.03 12.49
N ILE A 34 -10.64 -1.73 12.60
CA ILE A 34 -9.68 -1.03 11.72
C ILE A 34 -8.23 -1.18 12.23
N GLY A 35 -8.04 -1.50 13.52
CA GLY A 35 -6.72 -1.70 14.12
C GLY A 35 -6.01 -3.00 13.73
N LEU A 36 -6.70 -3.94 13.07
CA LEU A 36 -6.18 -5.29 12.79
C LEU A 36 -5.94 -5.59 11.30
N THR A 37 -5.87 -4.58 10.44
CA THR A 37 -5.51 -4.76 9.01
C THR A 37 -4.15 -4.17 8.62
N ALA A 38 -3.41 -3.59 9.57
CA ALA A 38 -2.09 -3.02 9.28
C ALA A 38 -0.93 -4.04 9.27
N THR A 39 -1.15 -5.32 9.60
CA THR A 39 -0.05 -6.30 9.75
C THR A 39 0.01 -7.38 8.65
N THR A 40 -0.94 -7.47 7.72
CA THR A 40 -0.95 -8.57 6.73
C THR A 40 -0.14 -8.32 5.46
N SER A 41 0.38 -7.10 5.23
CA SER A 41 1.21 -6.82 4.04
C SER A 41 2.57 -7.55 4.04
N GLN A 42 3.06 -8.02 5.20
CA GLN A 42 4.29 -8.82 5.28
C GLN A 42 4.06 -10.32 5.14
N ALA A 43 2.86 -10.83 5.45
CA ALA A 43 2.56 -12.27 5.42
C ALA A 43 2.31 -12.79 4.00
N GLN A 44 1.64 -12.02 3.14
CA GLN A 44 1.42 -12.42 1.74
C GLN A 44 2.73 -12.45 0.94
N LEU A 45 3.72 -11.61 1.30
CA LEU A 45 5.03 -11.64 0.66
C LEU A 45 5.82 -12.92 1.02
N LYS A 46 5.69 -13.39 2.27
CA LYS A 46 6.41 -14.57 2.77
C LYS A 46 5.80 -15.86 2.23
N ASP A 47 4.47 -15.95 2.06
CA ASP A 47 3.81 -17.14 1.49
C ASP A 47 4.17 -17.33 0.01
N VAL A 48 4.25 -16.23 -0.76
CA VAL A 48 4.67 -16.26 -2.16
C VAL A 48 6.17 -16.60 -2.30
N LEU A 49 7.01 -16.10 -1.40
CA LEU A 49 8.44 -16.46 -1.37
C LEU A 49 8.67 -17.92 -0.94
N SER A 50 7.85 -18.45 -0.03
CA SER A 50 8.00 -19.81 0.51
C SER A 50 7.45 -20.88 -0.43
N LYS A 51 6.47 -20.56 -1.28
CA LYS A 51 5.99 -21.44 -2.37
C LYS A 51 6.86 -21.37 -3.64
N ALA A 52 7.70 -20.35 -3.80
CA ALA A 52 8.63 -20.23 -4.92
C ALA A 52 9.84 -21.20 -4.83
N GLY A 53 9.92 -22.07 -3.82
CA GLY A 53 10.93 -23.12 -3.71
C GLY A 53 10.84 -24.21 -4.80
N GLY A 54 9.82 -24.19 -5.66
CA GLY A 54 9.68 -25.10 -6.80
C GLY A 54 8.85 -24.56 -7.97
N SER A 55 8.50 -23.27 -7.98
CA SER A 55 7.67 -22.65 -9.02
C SER A 55 8.36 -21.40 -9.54
N SER A 56 8.50 -21.26 -10.87
CA SER A 56 9.03 -20.05 -11.48
C SER A 56 8.32 -18.81 -10.91
N PRO A 57 9.06 -17.72 -10.61
CA PRO A 57 8.48 -16.52 -10.03
C PRO A 57 7.42 -15.96 -10.99
N SER A 58 6.20 -15.73 -10.48
CA SER A 58 5.12 -15.24 -11.33
C SER A 58 5.33 -13.75 -11.65
N PRO A 59 5.05 -13.32 -12.90
CA PRO A 59 5.17 -11.91 -13.30
C PRO A 59 4.39 -10.96 -12.38
N GLY A 60 3.15 -11.34 -12.02
CA GLY A 60 2.33 -10.56 -11.10
C GLY A 60 2.88 -10.47 -9.68
N SER A 61 3.53 -11.53 -9.18
CA SER A 61 4.21 -11.46 -7.88
C SER A 61 5.38 -10.49 -7.90
N LEU A 62 6.13 -10.43 -9.00
CA LEU A 62 7.28 -9.52 -9.10
C LEU A 62 6.83 -8.06 -9.18
N LEU A 63 5.78 -7.78 -9.94
CA LEU A 63 5.16 -6.46 -10.01
C LEU A 63 4.65 -5.98 -8.65
N THR A 64 3.92 -6.83 -7.94
CA THR A 64 3.37 -6.50 -6.61
C THR A 64 4.47 -6.34 -5.56
N GLN A 65 5.51 -7.17 -5.61
CA GLN A 65 6.69 -7.03 -4.75
C GLN A 65 7.43 -5.71 -5.01
N PHE A 66 7.63 -5.35 -6.28
CA PHE A 66 8.27 -4.08 -6.66
C PHE A 66 7.44 -2.87 -6.20
N ALA A 67 6.14 -2.85 -6.47
CA ALA A 67 5.27 -1.76 -6.02
C ALA A 67 5.22 -1.66 -4.48
N GLY A 68 5.27 -2.79 -3.78
CA GLY A 68 5.37 -2.84 -2.32
C GLY A 68 6.72 -2.35 -1.77
N ALA A 69 7.77 -2.30 -2.59
CA ALA A 69 9.07 -1.77 -2.20
C ALA A 69 9.16 -0.24 -2.31
N LEU A 70 8.25 0.41 -3.04
CA LEU A 70 8.20 1.86 -3.19
C LEU A 70 7.65 2.52 -1.92
N LYS A 71 8.28 3.63 -1.51
CA LYS A 71 7.78 4.43 -0.39
C LYS A 71 6.47 5.11 -0.78
N PRO A 72 5.47 5.21 0.10
CA PRO A 72 4.28 6.00 -0.18
C PRO A 72 4.60 7.47 -0.51
N THR A 73 5.67 8.03 0.06
CA THR A 73 6.11 9.41 -0.19
C THR A 73 6.74 9.61 -1.57
N SER A 74 7.18 8.55 -2.25
CA SER A 74 7.71 8.60 -3.62
C SER A 74 6.62 8.54 -4.69
N LEU A 75 5.37 8.32 -4.28
CA LEU A 75 4.22 8.13 -5.16
C LEU A 75 3.31 9.36 -5.12
N LEU A 76 2.61 9.60 -6.21
CA LEU A 76 1.60 10.66 -6.32
C LEU A 76 0.40 10.34 -5.43
N SER A 77 -0.36 11.37 -5.05
CA SER A 77 -1.59 11.20 -4.26
C SER A 77 -2.62 10.31 -4.94
N SER A 78 -2.68 10.32 -6.28
CA SER A 78 -3.52 9.42 -7.08
C SER A 78 -3.27 7.93 -6.82
N TRP A 79 -2.07 7.55 -6.39
CA TRP A 79 -1.78 6.19 -5.94
C TRP A 79 -2.55 5.85 -4.66
N ALA A 80 -2.54 6.74 -3.67
CA ALA A 80 -3.24 6.53 -2.40
C ALA A 80 -4.77 6.59 -2.56
N SER A 81 -5.28 7.45 -3.44
CA SER A 81 -6.71 7.67 -3.68
C SER A 81 -7.40 6.59 -4.52
N GLY A 82 -6.88 5.35 -4.54
CA GLY A 82 -7.47 4.21 -5.23
C GLY A 82 -6.62 3.63 -6.36
N GLY A 83 -5.62 4.38 -6.87
CA GLY A 83 -4.69 3.90 -7.90
C GLY A 83 -3.96 2.62 -7.47
N LYS A 84 -3.52 2.56 -6.21
CA LYS A 84 -2.86 1.39 -5.61
C LYS A 84 -3.70 0.13 -5.69
N THR A 85 -4.95 0.19 -5.24
CA THR A 85 -5.83 -0.98 -5.17
C THR A 85 -6.14 -1.51 -6.58
N ASN A 86 -6.45 -0.60 -7.51
CA ASN A 86 -6.74 -0.95 -8.89
C ASN A 86 -5.51 -1.56 -9.58
N TRP A 87 -4.35 -0.91 -9.42
CA TRP A 87 -3.11 -1.37 -10.00
C TRP A 87 -2.67 -2.71 -9.42
N LEU A 88 -2.69 -2.90 -8.09
CA LEU A 88 -2.33 -4.17 -7.46
C LEU A 88 -3.28 -5.31 -7.86
N SER A 89 -4.56 -5.02 -8.00
CA SER A 89 -5.54 -6.00 -8.46
C SER A 89 -5.30 -6.43 -9.92
N ALA A 90 -4.85 -5.51 -10.77
CA ALA A 90 -4.46 -5.81 -12.14
C ALA A 90 -3.12 -6.56 -12.19
N ALA A 91 -2.10 -6.04 -11.50
CA ALA A 91 -0.76 -6.61 -11.41
C ALA A 91 -0.77 -8.05 -10.86
N GLY A 92 -1.58 -8.33 -9.84
CA GLY A 92 -1.68 -9.67 -9.26
C GLY A 92 -2.24 -10.74 -10.20
N LYS A 93 -2.90 -10.34 -11.30
CA LYS A 93 -3.45 -11.24 -12.33
C LYS A 93 -2.56 -11.39 -13.56
N VAL A 94 -1.43 -10.69 -13.60
CA VAL A 94 -0.52 -10.70 -14.75
C VAL A 94 0.17 -12.06 -14.87
N SER A 95 -0.02 -12.70 -16.01
CA SER A 95 0.64 -13.96 -16.38
C SER A 95 1.48 -13.87 -17.67
N ASP A 96 1.27 -12.83 -18.49
CA ASP A 96 1.91 -12.68 -19.80
C ASP A 96 2.79 -11.40 -19.91
N ALA A 97 3.64 -11.38 -20.92
CA ALA A 97 4.60 -10.32 -21.20
C ALA A 97 3.95 -8.95 -21.45
N ILE A 98 2.86 -8.92 -22.22
CA ILE A 98 2.19 -7.69 -22.63
C ILE A 98 1.51 -7.06 -21.41
N SER A 99 0.79 -7.85 -20.63
CA SER A 99 0.14 -7.41 -19.39
C SER A 99 1.16 -6.96 -18.35
N MET A 100 2.33 -7.61 -18.28
CA MET A 100 3.42 -7.19 -17.41
C MET A 100 3.96 -5.83 -17.85
N ALA A 101 4.29 -5.66 -19.13
CA ALA A 101 4.81 -4.41 -19.66
C ALA A 101 3.84 -3.23 -19.50
N LYS A 102 2.53 -3.47 -19.72
CA LYS A 102 1.47 -2.49 -19.44
C LYS A 102 1.40 -2.12 -17.96
N SER A 103 1.59 -3.08 -17.07
CA SER A 103 1.61 -2.83 -15.62
C SER A 103 2.83 -2.01 -15.23
N VAL A 104 4.02 -2.32 -15.78
CA VAL A 104 5.24 -1.51 -15.57
C VAL A 104 5.04 -0.08 -16.08
N SER A 105 4.53 0.10 -17.29
CA SER A 105 4.30 1.42 -17.88
C SER A 105 3.26 2.22 -17.09
N SER A 106 2.14 1.61 -16.69
CA SER A 106 1.14 2.31 -15.87
C SER A 106 1.67 2.67 -14.48
N LEU A 107 2.56 1.86 -13.90
CA LEU A 107 3.18 2.17 -12.60
C LEU A 107 3.99 3.47 -12.65
N THR A 108 4.68 3.75 -13.76
CA THR A 108 5.51 4.96 -13.87
C THR A 108 4.68 6.24 -13.73
N SER A 109 3.41 6.22 -14.17
CA SER A 109 2.49 7.35 -14.05
C SER A 109 2.13 7.71 -12.60
N PHE A 110 2.32 6.78 -11.66
CA PHE A 110 2.06 7.00 -10.23
C PHE A 110 3.30 7.42 -9.44
N ILE A 111 4.49 7.40 -10.04
CA ILE A 111 5.74 7.76 -9.37
C ILE A 111 6.00 9.25 -9.55
N LYS A 112 6.39 9.93 -8.47
CA LYS A 112 6.75 11.35 -8.54
C LYS A 112 7.96 11.56 -9.47
N PRO A 113 7.93 12.54 -10.38
CA PRO A 113 9.06 12.84 -11.27
C PRO A 113 10.40 13.04 -10.54
N SER A 114 10.37 13.64 -9.34
CA SER A 114 11.57 13.88 -8.52
C SER A 114 12.26 12.63 -8.00
N MET A 115 11.59 11.47 -8.06
CA MET A 115 12.09 10.18 -7.58
C MET A 115 12.87 9.42 -8.66
N PHE A 116 12.79 9.86 -9.91
CA PHE A 116 13.64 9.32 -10.98
C PHE A 116 15.03 9.94 -10.92
N LYS A 117 16.04 9.16 -11.33
CA LYS A 117 17.40 9.66 -11.53
C LYS A 117 17.42 10.68 -12.66
N GLN A 118 18.36 11.62 -12.58
CA GLN A 118 18.56 12.58 -13.66
C GLN A 118 18.90 11.86 -14.96
N GLY A 119 18.27 12.28 -16.07
CA GLY A 119 18.45 11.67 -17.39
C GLY A 119 17.62 10.41 -17.63
N PHE A 120 16.88 9.89 -16.64
CA PHE A 120 15.97 8.78 -16.86
C PHE A 120 14.72 9.25 -17.64
N ASN A 121 14.48 8.64 -18.80
CA ASN A 121 13.33 8.97 -19.64
C ASN A 121 12.16 8.03 -19.35
N VAL A 122 11.14 8.51 -18.63
CA VAL A 122 9.94 7.71 -18.37
C VAL A 122 9.21 7.32 -19.68
N GLY A 123 9.28 8.17 -20.70
CA GLY A 123 8.71 7.91 -22.01
C GLY A 123 9.29 6.67 -22.69
N SER A 124 10.56 6.32 -22.45
CA SER A 124 11.16 5.12 -23.04
C SER A 124 10.57 3.83 -22.45
N ILE A 125 10.09 3.85 -21.20
CA ILE A 125 9.37 2.71 -20.60
C ILE A 125 8.01 2.53 -21.29
N THR A 126 7.29 3.62 -21.53
CA THR A 126 5.98 3.56 -22.21
C THR A 126 6.12 3.10 -23.66
N GLN A 127 7.15 3.56 -24.37
CA GLN A 127 7.45 3.10 -25.73
C GLN A 127 7.84 1.62 -25.76
N ALA A 128 8.71 1.19 -24.84
CA ALA A 128 9.12 -0.21 -24.74
C ALA A 128 7.93 -1.14 -24.45
N ALA A 129 6.90 -0.68 -23.74
CA ALA A 129 5.71 -1.48 -23.47
C ALA A 129 4.98 -1.93 -24.74
N GLY A 130 5.07 -1.15 -25.83
CA GLY A 130 4.48 -1.48 -27.12
C GLY A 130 5.30 -2.48 -27.94
N THR A 131 6.55 -2.76 -27.55
CA THR A 131 7.48 -3.60 -28.31
C THR A 131 7.81 -4.93 -27.63
N VAL A 132 7.36 -5.13 -26.39
CA VAL A 132 7.59 -6.36 -25.62
C VAL A 132 6.90 -7.55 -26.26
N LYS A 133 7.64 -8.66 -26.39
CA LYS A 133 7.13 -9.94 -26.88
C LYS A 133 7.32 -11.09 -25.89
N THR A 134 8.33 -11.00 -25.03
CA THR A 134 8.67 -12.06 -24.07
C THR A 134 8.60 -11.57 -22.63
N LEU A 135 8.42 -12.50 -21.68
CA LEU A 135 8.44 -12.16 -20.26
C LEU A 135 9.81 -11.66 -19.82
N SER A 136 10.88 -12.13 -20.48
CA SER A 136 12.23 -11.60 -20.30
C SER A 136 12.30 -10.10 -20.65
N ASP A 137 11.72 -9.67 -21.77
CA ASP A 137 11.70 -8.24 -22.15
C ASP A 137 10.93 -7.40 -21.12
N ALA A 138 9.76 -7.90 -20.68
CA ALA A 138 8.95 -7.24 -19.66
C ALA A 138 9.66 -7.18 -18.30
N GLY A 139 10.38 -8.24 -17.92
CA GLY A 139 11.25 -8.29 -16.75
C GLY A 139 12.40 -7.29 -16.85
N GLY A 140 13.01 -7.19 -18.04
CA GLY A 140 14.01 -6.18 -18.37
C GLY A 140 13.48 -4.75 -18.23
N MET A 141 12.24 -4.50 -18.63
CA MET A 141 11.59 -3.20 -18.40
C MET A 141 11.39 -2.88 -16.92
N LEU A 142 10.93 -3.86 -16.13
CA LEU A 142 10.77 -3.67 -14.68
C LEU A 142 12.13 -3.42 -14.00
N LYS A 143 13.19 -4.09 -14.47
CA LYS A 143 14.57 -3.83 -14.05
C LYS A 143 15.05 -2.44 -14.45
N ASN A 144 14.75 -2.00 -15.67
CA ASN A 144 15.10 -0.66 -16.15
C ASN A 144 14.40 0.41 -15.32
N LEU A 145 13.12 0.20 -14.98
CA LEU A 145 12.38 1.08 -14.07
C LEU A 145 13.03 1.12 -12.69
N GLU A 146 13.38 -0.02 -12.10
CA GLU A 146 14.10 -0.10 -10.82
C GLU A 146 15.41 0.69 -10.86
N GLY A 147 16.23 0.46 -11.88
CA GLY A 147 17.49 1.14 -12.09
C GLY A 147 17.34 2.64 -12.35
N GLY A 148 16.21 3.08 -12.89
CA GLY A 148 15.86 4.48 -13.15
C GLY A 148 15.43 5.27 -11.93
N LEU A 149 15.07 4.61 -10.83
CA LEU A 149 14.63 5.26 -9.60
C LEU A 149 15.78 5.54 -8.64
N LYS A 150 15.68 6.65 -7.91
CA LYS A 150 16.60 6.98 -6.82
C LYS A 150 16.43 5.98 -5.67
N PRO A 151 17.51 5.64 -4.93
CA PRO A 151 17.42 4.76 -3.76
C PRO A 151 16.40 5.24 -2.71
N GLU A 152 16.25 6.56 -2.58
CA GLU A 152 15.30 7.20 -1.67
C GLU A 152 13.84 6.86 -1.97
N ALA A 153 13.51 6.52 -3.23
CA ALA A 153 12.18 6.11 -3.64
C ALA A 153 11.75 4.77 -3.01
N PHE A 154 12.72 3.96 -2.54
CA PHE A 154 12.47 2.64 -1.99
C PHE A 154 12.51 2.63 -0.46
N LEU A 155 11.78 1.68 0.13
CA LEU A 155 11.91 1.32 1.54
C LEU A 155 13.35 0.87 1.82
N SER A 156 13.86 1.17 3.02
CA SER A 156 15.23 0.79 3.41
C SER A 156 15.48 -0.73 3.33
N SER A 157 14.45 -1.54 3.58
CA SER A 157 14.50 -2.99 3.45
C SER A 157 14.59 -3.51 2.01
N TRP A 158 14.45 -2.64 1.00
CA TRP A 158 14.52 -3.07 -0.39
C TRP A 158 15.93 -3.48 -0.80
N ALA A 159 16.95 -2.78 -0.29
CA ALA A 159 18.35 -3.05 -0.64
C ALA A 159 18.75 -4.52 -0.40
N SER A 160 18.27 -5.13 0.69
CA SER A 160 18.53 -6.55 0.99
C SER A 160 17.70 -7.54 0.17
N LYS A 161 16.57 -7.10 -0.41
CA LYS A 161 15.68 -7.92 -1.25
C LYS A 161 16.01 -7.82 -2.75
N ARG A 162 16.65 -6.73 -3.16
CA ARG A 162 17.00 -6.44 -4.55
C ARG A 162 17.76 -7.58 -5.24
N PRO A 163 18.77 -8.24 -4.64
CA PRO A 163 19.46 -9.35 -5.30
C PRO A 163 18.54 -10.54 -5.60
N ALA A 164 17.63 -10.88 -4.69
CA ALA A 164 16.67 -11.96 -4.89
C ALA A 164 15.63 -11.59 -5.96
N PHE A 165 15.20 -10.33 -5.99
CA PHE A 165 14.33 -9.80 -7.02
C PHE A 165 14.96 -9.83 -8.41
N ASP A 166 16.22 -9.38 -8.53
CA ASP A 166 16.98 -9.42 -9.79
C ASP A 166 17.16 -10.85 -10.29
N LYS A 167 17.46 -11.79 -9.38
CA LYS A 167 17.52 -13.21 -9.71
C LYS A 167 16.17 -13.71 -10.21
N ALA A 168 15.08 -13.35 -9.55
CA ALA A 168 13.74 -13.77 -9.95
C ALA A 168 13.34 -13.19 -11.32
N LEU A 169 13.71 -11.94 -11.63
CA LEU A 169 13.52 -11.35 -12.96
C LEU A 169 14.28 -12.10 -14.04
N SER A 170 15.51 -12.56 -13.75
CA SER A 170 16.30 -13.34 -14.71
C SER A 170 15.74 -14.74 -15.01
N LEU A 171 14.81 -15.23 -14.18
CA LEU A 171 14.13 -16.51 -14.37
C LEU A 171 12.83 -16.39 -15.17
N LEU A 172 12.40 -15.17 -15.51
CA LEU A 172 11.31 -14.94 -16.46
C LEU A 172 11.79 -15.35 -17.86
N LYS A 173 11.14 -16.34 -18.45
CA LYS A 173 11.38 -16.83 -19.82
C LYS A 173 10.17 -16.53 -20.68
#